data_AF-A0A1U9JII1-F1
#
_entry.id   AF-A0A1U9JII1-F1
#
_cell.length_a   1.000
_cell.length_b   1.000
_cell.length_c   1.000
_cell.angle_alpha   90.00
_cell.angle_beta   90.00
_cell.angle_gamma   90.00
#
_symmetry.space_group_name_H-M   'P 1'
#
loop_
_entity.id
_entity.type
_entity.pdbx_description
1 polymer ?
#
loop_
_entity_poly.entity_id
_entity_poly.type
_entity_poly.pdbx_seq_one_letter_code
_entity_poly.pdbx_strand_id
1 'polypeptide(L)'
;MSVLGKWRSLSLGFCALVMVAGSTLAQAESVPKFKQGEDYAQVRSKLLNAGWKPRRMPDADQCMQGDDRCQGRPEMEACAGSGRANCRFAWKRAGALLTIFTVGSPAVFEAASNE
;
A
#
# COMPACT_ATOMS: atom_id res chain seq x y z
N MET A 1 42.59 51.11 -35.31
CA MET A 1 41.22 51.33 -34.81
C MET A 1 40.26 50.62 -35.75
N SER A 2 39.49 49.66 -35.21
CA SER A 2 38.28 49.05 -35.82
C SER A 2 38.53 48.19 -37.08
N VAL A 3 37.96 47.01 -37.32
CA VAL A 3 36.68 46.41 -36.89
C VAL A 3 36.85 44.88 -36.94
N LEU A 4 36.54 44.19 -35.84
CA LEU A 4 36.34 42.73 -35.78
C LEU A 4 35.03 42.38 -36.49
N GLY A 5 35.05 41.45 -37.44
CA GLY A 5 33.87 41.10 -38.23
C GLY A 5 33.84 39.66 -38.72
N LYS A 6 33.03 38.85 -38.03
CA LYS A 6 32.35 37.61 -38.48
C LYS A 6 33.21 36.36 -38.72
N TRP A 7 33.43 35.63 -37.62
CA TRP A 7 33.58 34.17 -37.67
C TRP A 7 32.23 33.54 -38.05
N ARG A 8 32.11 33.13 -39.32
CA ARG A 8 31.24 32.04 -39.75
C ARG A 8 32.10 30.79 -39.73
N SER A 9 31.75 29.79 -38.93
CA SER A 9 31.98 28.38 -39.27
C SER A 9 31.21 27.51 -38.31
N LEU A 10 30.43 26.61 -38.89
CA LEU A 10 29.62 25.62 -38.24
C LEU A 10 30.52 24.67 -37.45
N SER A 11 30.26 24.54 -36.15
CA SER A 11 30.67 23.35 -35.41
C SER A 11 29.41 22.62 -35.01
N LEU A 12 29.20 21.45 -35.62
CA LEU A 12 28.15 20.50 -35.24
C LEU A 12 28.29 20.21 -33.73
N GLY A 13 27.43 20.82 -32.93
CA GLY A 13 27.28 20.50 -31.52
C GLY A 13 26.61 19.13 -31.40
N PHE A 14 27.41 18.08 -31.27
CA PHE A 14 26.95 16.75 -30.87
C PHE A 14 26.58 16.81 -29.38
N CYS A 15 25.43 17.40 -29.06
CA CYS A 15 24.86 17.32 -27.71
C CYS A 15 24.39 15.88 -27.51
N ALA A 16 25.27 15.07 -26.92
CA ALA A 16 24.93 13.76 -26.39
C ALA A 16 23.78 13.92 -25.38
N LEU A 17 22.57 13.62 -25.84
CA LEU A 17 21.38 13.54 -25.00
C LEU A 17 21.52 12.27 -24.17
N VAL A 18 22.18 12.40 -23.01
CA VAL A 18 22.24 11.32 -22.01
C VAL A 18 20.82 11.14 -21.47
N MET A 19 20.08 10.20 -22.05
CA MET A 19 18.83 9.73 -21.46
C MET A 19 19.19 8.96 -20.19
N VAL A 20 19.17 9.66 -19.05
CA VAL A 20 19.16 9.04 -17.73
C VAL A 20 17.86 8.26 -17.65
N ALA A 21 17.91 6.98 -18.05
CA ALA A 21 16.87 6.01 -17.77
C ALA A 21 16.82 5.85 -16.25
N GLY A 22 16.02 6.71 -15.60
CA GLY A 22 15.66 6.57 -14.21
C GLY A 22 14.86 5.29 -14.07
N SER A 23 15.55 4.19 -13.76
CA SER A 23 14.92 2.97 -13.28
C SER A 23 14.19 3.34 -11.99
N THR A 24 12.91 3.68 -12.11
CA THR A 24 12.00 3.64 -10.97
C THR A 24 11.89 2.17 -10.62
N LEU A 25 12.82 1.69 -9.79
CA LEU A 25 12.61 0.50 -8.99
C LEU A 25 11.34 0.81 -8.22
N ALA A 26 10.21 0.34 -8.74
CA ALA A 26 8.94 0.33 -8.05
C ALA A 26 9.26 -0.24 -6.67
N GLN A 27 9.25 0.64 -5.67
CA GLN A 27 9.59 0.25 -4.32
C GLN A 27 8.53 -0.79 -3.98
N ALA A 28 8.93 -2.05 -3.96
CA ALA A 28 8.19 -3.12 -3.31
C ALA A 28 8.19 -2.75 -1.83
N GLU A 29 7.41 -1.73 -1.51
CA GLU A 29 7.48 -1.04 -0.25
C GLU A 29 6.76 -1.94 0.74
N SER A 30 7.59 -2.59 1.53
CA SER A 30 7.29 -3.84 2.19
C SER A 30 6.09 -3.70 3.13
N VAL A 31 5.22 -4.70 3.09
CA VAL A 31 4.20 -4.89 4.13
C VAL A 31 4.91 -4.87 5.50
N PRO A 32 4.45 -4.05 6.46
CA PRO A 32 5.06 -4.01 7.78
C PRO A 32 5.12 -5.40 8.42
N LYS A 33 6.12 -5.65 9.26
CA LYS A 33 6.19 -6.90 10.01
C LYS A 33 5.16 -6.89 11.15
N PHE A 34 4.41 -7.97 11.24
CA PHE A 34 3.43 -8.23 12.30
C PHE A 34 3.89 -9.38 13.18
N LYS A 35 3.53 -9.35 14.45
CA LYS A 35 3.72 -10.50 15.35
C LYS A 35 2.47 -11.37 15.28
N GLN A 36 2.64 -12.68 15.38
CA GLN A 36 1.50 -13.58 15.56
C GLN A 36 0.72 -13.17 16.81
N GLY A 37 -0.62 -13.05 16.71
CA GLY A 37 -1.47 -12.62 17.81
C GLY A 37 -1.40 -11.13 18.13
N GLU A 38 -0.76 -10.31 17.28
CA GLU A 38 -0.77 -8.85 17.45
C GLU A 38 -2.19 -8.29 17.33
N ASP A 39 -2.57 -7.38 18.23
CA ASP A 39 -3.88 -6.72 18.18
C ASP A 39 -4.11 -6.04 16.83
N TYR A 40 -5.28 -6.26 16.24
CA TYR A 40 -5.57 -5.76 14.90
C TYR A 40 -5.54 -4.22 14.82
N ALA A 41 -5.87 -3.48 15.88
CA ALA A 41 -5.74 -2.03 15.90
C ALA A 41 -4.27 -1.58 15.73
N GLN A 42 -3.31 -2.35 16.27
CA GLN A 42 -1.88 -2.09 16.09
C GLN A 42 -1.43 -2.41 14.67
N VAL A 43 -1.87 -3.55 14.11
CA VAL A 43 -1.65 -3.92 12.70
C VAL A 43 -2.18 -2.83 11.77
N ARG A 44 -3.41 -2.38 12.01
CA ARG A 44 -4.07 -1.30 11.28
C ARG A 44 -3.26 0.00 11.33
N SER A 45 -2.81 0.40 12.51
CA SER A 45 -1.97 1.59 12.69
C SER A 45 -0.68 1.51 11.88
N LYS A 46 0.01 0.36 11.91
CA LYS A 46 1.22 0.12 11.10
C LYS A 46 0.96 0.25 9.60
N LEU A 47 -0.15 -0.31 9.11
CA LEU A 47 -0.52 -0.22 7.70
C LEU A 47 -0.81 1.22 7.28
N LEU A 48 -1.60 1.95 8.07
CA LEU A 48 -1.91 3.36 7.82
C LEU A 48 -0.63 4.22 7.81
N ASN A 49 0.27 4.03 8.78
CA ASN A 49 1.54 4.74 8.86
C ASN A 49 2.48 4.39 7.70
N ALA A 50 2.38 3.17 7.16
CA ALA A 50 3.08 2.73 5.97
C ALA A 50 2.35 3.11 4.67
N GLY A 51 1.37 4.02 4.69
CA GLY A 51 0.70 4.52 3.49
C GLY A 51 -0.26 3.54 2.82
N TRP A 52 -0.57 2.41 3.46
CA TRP A 52 -1.66 1.55 3.03
C TRP A 52 -3.00 2.19 3.35
N LYS A 53 -3.96 2.06 2.42
CA LYS A 53 -5.29 2.62 2.56
C LYS A 53 -6.31 1.50 2.76
N PRO A 54 -7.28 1.66 3.69
CA PRO A 54 -8.44 0.79 3.76
C PRO A 54 -9.12 0.66 2.39
N ARG A 55 -9.43 -0.57 1.99
CA ARG A 55 -10.16 -0.84 0.76
C ARG A 55 -11.47 -1.54 1.13
N ARG A 56 -12.59 -0.88 0.86
CA ARG A 56 -13.89 -1.56 0.86
C ARG A 56 -14.01 -2.38 -0.42
N MET A 57 -14.18 -3.69 -0.29
CA MET A 57 -14.44 -4.58 -1.42
C MET A 57 -15.90 -4.41 -1.91
N PRO A 58 -16.19 -4.58 -3.22
CA PRO A 58 -17.55 -4.42 -3.74
C PRO A 58 -18.57 -5.36 -3.09
N ASP A 59 -18.14 -6.55 -2.71
CA ASP A 59 -18.88 -7.63 -2.08
C ASP A 59 -18.64 -7.72 -0.56
N ALA A 60 -18.08 -6.67 0.05
CA ALA A 60 -17.83 -6.65 1.49
C ALA A 60 -19.14 -6.73 2.30
N ASP A 61 -19.13 -7.60 3.30
CA ASP A 61 -20.21 -7.78 4.26
C ASP A 61 -20.52 -6.48 5.03
N GLN A 62 -21.69 -6.49 5.67
CA GLN A 62 -22.03 -5.49 6.68
C GLN A 62 -21.47 -5.93 8.03
N CYS A 63 -20.81 -5.00 8.72
CA CYS A 63 -20.39 -5.24 10.10
C CYS A 63 -21.65 -5.38 10.98
N MET A 64 -21.73 -6.47 11.75
CA MET A 64 -22.84 -6.67 12.68
C MET A 64 -22.82 -5.59 13.76
N GLN A 65 -24.00 -5.10 14.16
CA GLN A 65 -24.10 -4.10 15.21
C GLN A 65 -23.51 -4.64 16.52
N GLY A 66 -22.57 -3.90 17.11
CA GLY A 66 -21.87 -4.27 18.34
C GLY A 66 -20.65 -5.18 18.14
N ASP A 67 -20.26 -5.46 16.89
CA ASP A 67 -19.02 -6.19 16.61
C ASP A 67 -17.80 -5.26 16.53
N ASP A 68 -17.12 -5.11 17.66
CA ASP A 68 -15.94 -4.26 17.81
C ASP A 68 -14.77 -4.63 16.89
N ARG A 69 -14.76 -5.85 16.34
CA ARG A 69 -13.71 -6.30 15.40
C ARG A 69 -13.77 -5.50 14.11
N CYS A 70 -14.97 -5.16 13.63
CA CYS A 70 -15.20 -4.53 12.33
C CYS A 70 -15.80 -3.11 12.41
N GLN A 71 -16.29 -2.67 13.58
CA GLN A 71 -16.93 -1.37 13.70
C GLN A 71 -15.99 -0.23 13.32
N GLY A 72 -16.45 0.63 12.38
CA GLY A 72 -15.66 1.76 11.87
C GLY A 72 -14.45 1.36 11.01
N ARG A 73 -14.42 0.12 10.51
CA ARG A 73 -13.30 -0.41 9.69
C ARG A 73 -13.77 -0.69 8.26
N PRO A 74 -13.71 0.31 7.36
CA PRO A 74 -14.16 0.15 5.97
C PRO A 74 -13.35 -0.89 5.18
N GLU A 75 -12.16 -1.26 5.67
CA GLU A 75 -11.35 -2.37 5.16
C GLU A 75 -11.93 -3.76 5.45
N MET A 76 -12.92 -3.90 6.34
CA MET A 76 -13.53 -5.20 6.59
C MET A 76 -14.23 -5.72 5.34
N GLU A 77 -13.86 -6.94 4.95
CA GLU A 77 -14.47 -7.68 3.85
C GLU A 77 -15.48 -8.70 4.36
N ALA A 78 -15.08 -9.51 5.35
CA ALA A 78 -15.96 -10.49 5.98
C ALA A 78 -15.49 -10.80 7.42
N CYS A 79 -16.43 -11.12 8.30
CA CYS A 79 -16.17 -11.62 9.65
C CYS A 79 -17.07 -12.82 9.96
N ALA A 80 -16.46 -13.91 10.44
CA ALA A 80 -17.21 -15.06 10.92
C ALA A 80 -17.87 -14.75 12.27
N GLY A 81 -19.16 -15.07 12.40
CA GLY A 81 -19.94 -14.94 13.64
C GLY A 81 -19.79 -16.12 14.60
N SER A 82 -19.16 -17.22 14.17
CA SER A 82 -18.97 -18.44 14.98
C SER A 82 -17.60 -19.08 14.73
N GLY A 83 -17.25 -20.09 15.53
CA GLY A 83 -15.98 -20.83 15.38
C GLY A 83 -14.79 -20.00 15.85
N ARG A 84 -13.74 -19.87 15.01
CA ARG A 84 -12.51 -19.12 15.35
C ARG A 84 -12.68 -17.60 15.28
N ALA A 85 -13.88 -17.11 14.96
CA ALA A 85 -14.20 -15.69 14.90
C ALA A 85 -13.25 -14.91 13.96
N ASN A 86 -12.90 -15.52 12.81
CA ASN A 86 -11.94 -14.93 11.88
C ASN A 86 -12.52 -13.76 11.09
N CYS A 87 -11.70 -12.77 10.79
CA CYS A 87 -12.05 -11.65 9.90
C CYS A 87 -11.00 -11.49 8.80
N ARG A 88 -11.45 -11.02 7.63
CA ARG A 88 -10.64 -10.59 6.49
C ARG A 88 -10.73 -9.09 6.31
N PHE A 89 -9.59 -8.45 6.11
CA PHE A 89 -9.50 -7.01 5.90
C PHE A 89 -8.64 -6.67 4.68
N ALA A 90 -9.22 -5.93 3.74
CA ALA A 90 -8.60 -5.58 2.46
C ALA A 90 -7.94 -4.20 2.50
N TRP A 91 -6.72 -4.14 1.97
CA TRP A 91 -5.88 -2.96 1.93
C TRP A 91 -5.33 -2.75 0.53
N LYS A 92 -5.04 -1.48 0.20
CA LYS A 92 -4.41 -1.13 -1.08
C LYS A 92 -3.30 -0.11 -0.91
N ARG A 93 -2.26 -0.22 -1.73
CA ARG A 93 -1.17 0.75 -1.83
C ARG A 93 -0.52 0.68 -3.21
N ALA A 94 -0.43 1.81 -3.92
CA ALA A 94 0.28 1.90 -5.20
C ALA A 94 -0.06 0.78 -6.22
N GLY A 95 -1.32 0.37 -6.30
CA GLY A 95 -1.78 -0.72 -7.17
C GLY A 95 -1.65 -2.13 -6.59
N ALA A 96 -0.91 -2.32 -5.49
CA ALA A 96 -0.83 -3.57 -4.75
C ALA A 96 -2.01 -3.73 -3.80
N LEU A 97 -2.39 -4.99 -3.59
CA LEU A 97 -3.49 -5.43 -2.74
C LEU A 97 -2.96 -6.36 -1.66
N LEU A 98 -3.50 -6.18 -0.45
CA LEU A 98 -3.10 -6.94 0.72
C LEU A 98 -4.34 -7.31 1.52
N THR A 99 -4.47 -8.58 1.86
CA THR A 99 -5.46 -9.09 2.79
C THR A 99 -4.79 -9.41 4.12
N ILE A 100 -5.35 -8.88 5.21
CA ILE A 100 -5.01 -9.26 6.58
C ILE A 100 -6.06 -10.22 7.11
N PHE A 101 -5.61 -11.34 7.64
CA PHE A 101 -6.43 -12.33 8.32
C PHE A 101 -6.23 -12.22 9.83
N THR A 102 -7.33 -12.26 10.55
CA THR A 102 -7.35 -12.24 12.02
C THR A 102 -8.22 -13.35 12.57
N VAL A 103 -8.06 -13.65 13.84
CA VAL A 103 -8.89 -14.59 14.61
C VAL A 103 -9.24 -14.01 15.98
N GLY A 104 -10.27 -14.56 16.61
CA GLY A 104 -10.67 -14.19 17.98
C GLY A 104 -11.52 -12.94 18.10
N SER A 105 -11.93 -12.67 19.33
CA SER A 105 -12.63 -11.45 19.76
C SER A 105 -12.10 -11.07 21.15
N PRO A 106 -11.20 -10.08 21.28
CA PRO A 106 -10.78 -9.12 20.24
C PRO A 106 -9.97 -9.77 19.10
N ALA A 107 -10.03 -9.15 17.92
CA ALA A 107 -9.37 -9.65 16.72
C ALA A 107 -7.85 -9.50 16.80
N VAL A 108 -7.12 -10.59 16.57
CA VAL A 108 -5.65 -10.62 16.55
C VAL A 108 -5.11 -11.17 15.25
N PHE A 109 -3.93 -10.70 14.84
CA PHE A 109 -3.26 -11.07 13.61
C PHE A 109 -2.99 -12.57 13.52
N GLU A 110 -3.40 -13.16 12.39
CA GLU A 110 -3.09 -14.55 12.04
C GLU A 110 -2.15 -14.63 10.84
N ALA A 111 -2.46 -13.91 9.75
CA ALA A 111 -1.71 -13.99 8.51
C ALA A 111 -1.92 -12.77 7.60
N ALA A 112 -1.08 -12.66 6.58
CA ALA A 112 -1.15 -11.64 5.53
C ALA A 112 -0.92 -12.30 4.16
N SER A 113 -1.66 -11.89 3.13
CA SER A 113 -1.52 -12.39 1.76
C SER A 113 -1.66 -11.25 0.76
N ASN A 114 -0.80 -11.24 -0.26
CA ASN A 114 -0.97 -10.35 -1.42
C ASN A 114 -1.91 -11.02 -2.42
N GLU A 115 -2.73 -10.22 -3.10
CA GLU A 115 -3.57 -10.69 -4.23
C GLU A 115 -2.83 -10.59 -5.57
#